data_AF-A0A3D3IUN3-F1
#
_entry.id   AF-A0A3D3IUN3-F1
#
_cell.length_a   1.000
_cell.length_b   1.000
_cell.length_c   1.000
_cell.angle_alpha   90.00
_cell.angle_beta   90.00
_cell.angle_gamma   90.00
#
_symmetry.space_group_name_H-M   'P 1'
#
loop_
_entity.id
_entity.type
_entity.pdbx_description
1 polymer ?
#
loop_
_entity_poly.entity_id
_entity_poly.type
_entity_poly.pdbx_seq_one_letter_code
_entity_poly.pdbx_strand_id
1 'polypeptide(L)' 'MEFLHSFFIEPLSYDFMQRALIVSALIGVACSIFSCFLILKGWSLMGDAVSHAVLPGVALAYML' A
#
# COMPACT_ATOMS: atom_id res chain seq x y z
N MET A 1 33.40 -1.74 -5.15
CA MET A 1 32.37 -1.78 -4.09
C MET A 1 31.58 -0.48 -3.95
N GLU A 2 32.15 0.69 -4.27
CA GLU A 2 31.46 2.00 -4.22
C GLU A 2 30.28 2.11 -5.21
N PHE A 3 30.43 1.61 -6.43
CA PHE A 3 29.42 1.71 -7.50
C PHE A 3 28.09 1.03 -7.15
N LEU A 4 28.15 -0.10 -6.44
CA LEU A 4 26.95 -0.83 -5.98
C LEU A 4 26.23 -0.05 -4.87
N HIS A 5 26.98 0.66 -4.03
CA HIS A 5 26.42 1.45 -2.95
C HIS A 5 25.72 2.70 -3.50
N SER A 6 26.35 3.43 -4.43
CA SER A 6 25.70 4.56 -5.12
C SER A 6 24.44 4.11 -5.88
N PHE A 7 24.49 2.97 -6.60
CA PHE A 7 23.33 2.50 -7.36
C PHE A 7 22.11 2.15 -6.49
N PHE A 8 22.32 1.67 -5.26
CA PHE A 8 21.23 1.26 -4.35
C PHE A 8 20.82 2.32 -3.34
N ILE A 9 21.76 3.08 -2.76
CA ILE A 9 21.46 4.05 -1.69
C ILE A 9 20.99 5.40 -2.26
N GLU A 10 21.49 5.80 -3.42
CA GLU A 10 21.12 7.07 -4.06
C GLU A 10 19.62 7.18 -4.41
N PRO A 11 18.96 6.16 -5.00
CA PRO A 11 17.51 6.20 -5.22
C PRO A 11 16.69 6.15 -3.92
N LEU A 12 17.26 5.63 -2.82
CA LEU A 12 16.58 5.49 -1.53
C LEU A 12 16.69 6.75 -0.65
N SER A 13 17.68 7.61 -0.93
CA SER A 13 17.86 8.90 -0.26
C SER A 13 16.92 10.00 -0.74
N TYR A 14 16.18 9.81 -1.84
CA TYR A 14 15.18 10.80 -2.26
C TYR A 14 14.02 10.84 -1.26
N ASP A 15 13.64 12.05 -0.82
CA ASP A 15 12.56 12.29 0.15
C ASP A 15 11.22 11.67 -0.29
N PHE A 16 10.94 11.70 -1.60
CA PHE A 16 9.79 11.02 -2.21
C PHE A 16 9.80 9.51 -1.96
N MET A 17 10.95 8.86 -2.15
CA MET A 17 11.09 7.41 -1.98
C MET A 17 10.92 7.01 -0.51
N GLN A 18 11.51 7.78 0.41
CA GLN A 18 11.37 7.55 1.85
C GLN A 18 9.91 7.71 2.31
N ARG A 19 9.24 8.77 1.87
CA ARG A 19 7.81 8.99 2.14
C ARG A 19 6.96 7.86 1.56
N ALA A 20 7.20 7.47 0.32
CA ALA A 20 6.47 6.37 -0.32
C ALA A 20 6.66 5.05 0.45
N LEU A 21 7.87 4.75 0.91
CA LEU A 21 8.17 3.59 1.75
C LEU A 21 7.42 3.61 3.08
N ILE A 22 7.43 4.75 3.79
CA ILE A 22 6.73 4.89 5.07
C ILE A 22 5.22 4.72 4.86
N VAL A 23 4.65 5.40 3.86
CA VAL A 23 3.21 5.34 3.57
C VAL A 23 2.79 3.93 3.14
N SER A 24 3.54 3.29 2.24
CA SER A 24 3.25 1.92 1.80
C SER A 24 3.41 0.89 2.92
N ALA A 25 4.39 1.04 3.81
CA ALA A 25 4.53 0.19 4.98
C ALA A 25 3.34 0.34 5.94
N LEU A 26 2.91 1.57 6.24
CA LEU A 26 1.74 1.83 7.09
C LEU A 26 0.45 1.25 6.49
N ILE A 27 0.21 1.49 5.20
CA ILE A 27 -0.95 0.95 4.47
C ILE A 27 -0.89 -0.59 4.43
N GLY A 28 0.29 -1.17 4.20
CA GLY A 28 0.50 -2.61 4.15
C GLY A 28 0.18 -3.30 5.47
N VAL A 29 0.58 -2.71 6.60
CA VAL A 29 0.22 -3.22 7.94
C VAL A 29 -1.29 -3.16 8.16
N ALA A 30 -1.92 -2.02 7.85
CA ALA A 30 -3.37 -1.86 8.00
C ALA A 30 -4.15 -2.87 7.13
N CYS A 31 -3.74 -3.04 5.87
CA CYS A 31 -4.37 -3.97 4.93
C CYS A 31 -4.18 -5.45 5.37
N SER A 32 -2.99 -5.80 5.87
CA SER A 32 -2.70 -7.17 6.34
C SER A 32 -3.57 -7.55 7.54
N ILE A 33 -3.76 -6.63 8.49
CA ILE A 33 -4.64 -6.84 9.65
C ILE A 33 -6.08 -7.04 9.19
N PHE A 34 -6.56 -6.19 8.28
CA PHE A 34 -7.92 -6.27 7.75
C PHE A 34 -8.16 -7.60 7.01
N SER A 35 -7.23 -8.01 6.15
CA SER A 35 -7.30 -9.28 5.42
C SER A 35 -7.35 -10.48 6.36
N CYS A 36 -6.48 -10.52 7.37
CA CYS A 36 -6.46 -11.60 8.36
C CYS A 36 -7.76 -11.66 9.19
N PHE A 37 -8.30 -10.49 9.56
CA PHE A 37 -9.58 -10.39 10.26
C PHE A 37 -10.75 -10.92 9.42
N LEU A 38 -10.81 -10.58 8.12
CA LEU A 38 -11.88 -11.05 7.23
C LEU A 38 -11.91 -12.58 7.09
N ILE A 39 -10.73 -13.21 7.04
CA ILE A 39 -10.58 -14.67 6.96
C ILE A 39 -11.11 -15.33 8.24
N LEU A 40 -10.73 -14.82 9.42
CA LEU A 40 -11.21 -15.34 10.71
C LEU A 40 -12.74 -15.24 10.87
N LYS A 41 -13.35 -14.21 10.26
CA LYS A 41 -14.80 -13.97 10.30
C LYS A 41 -15.60 -14.82 9.29
N GLY A 42 -14.93 -15.58 8.41
CA GLY A 42 -15.57 -16.42 7.39
C GLY A 42 -16.29 -15.62 6.29
N TRP A 43 -16.00 -14.32 6.17
CA TRP A 43 -16.67 -13.42 5.22
C TRP A 43 -15.93 -13.38 3.88
N SER A 44 -15.88 -14.54 3.21
CA SER A 44 -15.17 -14.72 1.94
C SER A 44 -15.65 -13.77 0.82
N LEU A 45 -16.95 -13.45 0.76
CA LEU A 45 -17.51 -12.53 -0.25
C LEU A 45 -17.27 -11.04 0.04
N MET A 46 -16.78 -10.66 1.21
CA MET A 46 -16.59 -9.25 1.56
C MET A 46 -15.53 -8.59 0.66
N GLY A 47 -14.50 -9.33 0.25
CA GLY A 47 -13.44 -8.82 -0.62
C GLY A 47 -13.94 -8.37 -2.00
N ASP A 48 -14.95 -9.06 -2.53
CA ASP A 48 -15.55 -8.75 -3.84
C ASP A 48 -16.33 -7.42 -3.78
N ALA A 49 -17.16 -7.26 -2.75
CA ALA A 49 -17.91 -6.02 -2.50
C ALA A 49 -16.99 -4.81 -2.20
N VAL A 50 -15.92 -5.00 -1.43
CA VAL A 50 -14.93 -3.95 -1.14
C VAL A 50 -14.22 -3.51 -2.42
N SER A 51 -13.85 -4.45 -3.30
CA SER A 51 -13.19 -4.12 -4.58
C SER A 51 -14.08 -3.26 -5.49
N HIS A 52 -15.38 -3.56 -5.53
CA HIS A 52 -16.36 -2.75 -6.27
C HIS A 52 -16.58 -1.35 -5.67
N ALA A 53 -16.43 -1.20 -4.35
CA ALA A 53 -16.55 0.10 -3.67
C ALA A 53 -15.28 0.94 -3.74
N VAL A 54 -14.09 0.33 -3.89
CA VAL A 54 -12.80 1.04 -3.89
C VAL A 54 -12.53 1.79 -5.21
N LEU A 55 -12.83 1.18 -6.36
CA LEU A 55 -12.63 1.79 -7.69
C LEU A 55 -13.26 3.21 -7.82
N PRO A 56 -14.55 3.44 -7.47
CA PRO A 56 -15.14 4.78 -7.53
C PRO A 56 -14.54 5.74 -6.49
N GLY A 57 -14.11 5.23 -5.33
CA GLY A 57 -13.45 6.04 -4.31
C GLY A 57 -12.13 6.64 -4.78
N VAL A 58 -11.31 5.86 -5.50
CA VAL A 58 -10.05 6.36 -6.08
C VAL A 58 -10.32 7.39 -7.18
N ALA A 59 -11.35 7.19 -8.00
CA ALA A 59 -11.73 8.15 -9.03
C ALA A 59 -12.15 9.51 -8.44
N LEU A 60 -12.93 9.51 -7.36
CA LEU A 60 -13.31 10.73 -6.63
C LEU A 60 -12.10 11.42 -6.00
N ALA A 61 -11.16 10.66 -5.43
CA ALA A 61 -9.93 11.21 -4.84
C ALA A 61 -9.01 11.84 -5.90
N TYR A 62 -9.04 11.37 -7.16
CA TYR A 62 -8.30 11.99 -8.26
C TYR A 62 -8.96 13.29 -8.77
N MET A 63 -10.28 13.41 -8.63
CA MET A 63 -11.02 14.62 -9.05
C MET A 63 -10.93 15.77 -8.03
N LEU A 64 -10.59 15.49 -6.77
CA LEU A 64 -10.45 16.48 -5.69
C LEU A 64 -9.01 17.00 -5.59
#